data_AF-A0AAV2J3L1-F1
#
_entry.id   AF-A0AAV2J3L1-F1
#
_cell.length_a   1.000
_cell.length_b   1.000
_cell.length_c   1.000
_cell.angle_alpha   90.00
_cell.angle_beta   90.00
_cell.angle_gamma   90.00
#
_symmetry.space_group_name_H-M   'P 1'
#
loop_
_entity.id
_entity.type
_entity.pdbx_description
1 polymer ?
#
loop_
_entity_poly.entity_id
_entity_poly.type
_entity_poly.pdbx_seq_one_letter_code
_entity_poly.pdbx_strand_id
1 'polypeptide(L)'
;MDSPITSVESFRFLGTTITQDLKWEPTISSLIKKAQQRMYFLRQLRKAKLPAQMLVQFYTAIIESILTSSVTVWFAGATVRDKQRLQRIVRSAEEVIGRSLPSLQDLYVARARGRAGRITADPSHPAHGLFQPLPSGRRLRSIRTRTSRHKNSFFPSAVGLLNTS
;
A
#
# COMPACT_ATOMS: atom_id res chain seq x y z
N MET A 1 -8.92 -29.40 25.19
CA MET A 1 -8.90 -28.18 26.03
C MET A 1 -9.08 -27.01 25.10
N ASP A 2 -10.33 -26.66 24.79
CA ASP A 2 -10.64 -25.50 23.93
C ASP A 2 -10.72 -24.26 24.81
N SER A 3 -9.57 -23.66 25.11
CA SER A 3 -9.54 -22.34 25.72
C SER A 3 -10.08 -21.34 24.69
N PRO A 4 -11.11 -20.53 25.03
CA PRO A 4 -11.65 -19.56 24.09
C PRO A 4 -10.55 -18.57 23.70
N ILE A 5 -10.32 -18.45 22.39
CA ILE A 5 -9.37 -17.46 21.85
C ILE A 5 -9.89 -16.08 22.21
N THR A 6 -9.10 -15.31 22.98
CA THR A 6 -9.43 -13.94 23.36
C THR A 6 -9.49 -13.06 22.11
N SER A 7 -10.70 -12.57 21.80
CA SER A 7 -10.89 -11.58 20.74
C SER A 7 -10.36 -10.23 21.20
N VAL A 8 -9.56 -9.58 20.37
CA VAL A 8 -9.06 -8.22 20.60
C VAL A 8 -9.64 -7.28 19.55
N GLU A 9 -9.95 -6.04 19.94
CA GLU A 9 -10.50 -5.03 19.02
C GLU A 9 -9.48 -4.62 17.94
N SER A 10 -8.19 -4.59 18.31
CA SER A 10 -7.11 -4.35 17.37
C SER A 10 -5.79 -4.96 17.82
N PHE A 11 -4.93 -5.29 16.85
CA PHE A 11 -3.61 -5.84 17.09
C PHE A 11 -2.60 -5.21 16.13
N ARG A 12 -1.40 -4.90 16.62
CA ARG A 12 -0.33 -4.33 15.80
C ARG A 12 0.63 -5.43 15.35
N PHE A 13 0.66 -5.66 14.04
CA PHE A 13 1.54 -6.64 13.42
C PHE A 13 2.45 -5.97 12.40
N LEU A 14 3.77 -6.11 12.58
CA LEU A 14 4.80 -5.57 11.68
C LEU A 14 4.61 -4.08 11.31
N GLY A 15 4.08 -3.28 12.24
CA GLY A 15 3.82 -1.86 12.03
C GLY A 15 2.46 -1.51 11.40
N THR A 16 1.64 -2.49 11.05
CA THR A 16 0.25 -2.33 10.60
C THR A 16 -0.70 -2.65 11.75
N THR A 17 -1.69 -1.80 12.01
CA THR A 17 -2.75 -2.05 12.98
C THR A 17 -3.91 -2.74 12.26
N ILE A 18 -4.16 -3.99 12.64
CA ILE A 18 -5.26 -4.81 12.15
C ILE A 18 -6.38 -4.68 13.17
N THR A 19 -7.50 -4.07 12.76
CA THR A 19 -8.70 -3.98 13.60
C THR A 19 -9.64 -5.16 13.33
N GLN A 20 -10.50 -5.50 14.29
CA GLN A 20 -11.51 -6.55 14.13
C GLN A 20 -12.42 -6.29 12.93
N ASP A 21 -12.73 -5.02 12.66
CA ASP A 21 -13.55 -4.60 11.52
C ASP A 21 -12.72 -4.29 10.26
N LEU A 22 -11.44 -4.68 10.21
CA LEU A 22 -10.40 -4.40 9.20
C LEU A 22 -10.51 -3.00 8.56
N LYS A 23 -10.83 -1.99 9.37
CA LYS A 23 -10.72 -0.59 8.97
C LYS A 23 -9.26 -0.17 9.08
N TRP A 24 -8.79 0.48 8.03
CA TRP A 24 -7.39 0.86 7.91
C TRP A 24 -7.09 2.26 8.48
N GLU A 25 -8.09 2.96 8.99
CA GLU A 25 -7.96 4.32 9.53
C GLU A 25 -6.86 4.41 10.62
N PRO A 26 -6.76 3.49 11.61
CA PRO A 26 -5.70 3.60 12.63
C PRO A 26 -4.30 3.44 12.04
N THR A 27 -4.15 2.51 11.09
CA THR A 27 -2.89 2.33 10.35
C THR A 27 -2.54 3.61 9.58
N ILE A 28 -3.49 4.13 8.80
CA ILE A 28 -3.29 5.31 7.94
C ILE A 28 -2.98 6.55 8.78
N SER A 29 -3.71 6.77 9.88
CA SER A 29 -3.46 7.86 10.81
C SER A 29 -2.06 7.76 11.44
N SER A 30 -1.57 6.55 11.75
CA SER A 30 -0.19 6.34 12.21
C SER A 30 0.85 6.67 11.12
N LEU A 31 0.62 6.23 9.89
CA LEU A 31 1.51 6.50 8.74
C LEU A 31 1.59 8.00 8.45
N ILE A 32 0.45 8.70 8.45
CA ILE A 32 0.38 10.15 8.22
C ILE A 32 1.21 10.90 9.26
N LYS A 33 1.06 10.57 10.56
CA LYS A 33 1.83 11.21 11.63
C LYS A 33 3.33 11.04 11.43
N LYS A 34 3.78 9.83 11.12
CA LYS A 34 5.20 9.53 10.84
C LYS A 34 5.71 10.29 9.61
N ALA A 35 4.96 10.27 8.52
CA ALA A 35 5.35 10.95 7.29
C ALA A 35 5.40 12.48 7.48
N GLN A 36 4.48 13.07 8.24
CA GLN A 36 4.52 14.49 8.59
C GLN A 36 5.76 14.88 9.41
N GLN A 37 6.20 14.03 10.33
CA GLN A 37 7.47 14.25 11.04
C GLN A 37 8.65 14.25 10.07
N ARG A 38 8.64 13.40 9.03
CA ARG A 38 9.70 13.36 8.01
C ARG A 38 9.63 14.52 7.01
N MET A 39 8.44 15.05 6.75
CA MET A 39 8.25 16.26 5.95
C MET A 39 8.98 17.49 6.53
N TYR A 40 9.13 17.57 7.85
CA TYR A 40 9.94 18.61 8.48
C TYR A 40 11.37 18.60 7.93
N PHE A 41 12.02 17.43 7.90
CA PHE A 41 13.39 17.30 7.38
C PHE A 41 13.46 17.60 5.88
N LEU A 42 12.49 17.16 5.08
CA LEU A 42 12.44 17.51 3.65
C LEU A 42 12.42 19.04 3.43
N ARG A 43 11.64 19.77 4.24
CA ARG A 43 11.62 21.25 4.20
C ARG A 43 12.95 21.86 4.64
N GLN A 44 13.62 21.30 5.63
CA GLN A 44 14.94 21.77 6.05
C GLN A 44 15.99 21.57 4.96
N LEU A 45 15.98 20.41 4.29
CA LEU A 45 16.87 20.15 3.15
C LEU A 45 16.61 21.11 1.99
N ARG A 46 15.33 21.44 1.73
CA ARG A 46 14.99 22.46 0.74
C ARG A 46 15.54 23.84 1.12
N LYS A 47 15.43 24.25 2.39
CA LYS A 47 16.02 25.51 2.90
C LYS A 47 17.53 25.54 2.76
N ALA A 48 18.20 24.41 2.96
CA ALA A 48 19.63 24.24 2.70
C ALA A 48 20.00 24.21 1.20
N LYS A 49 19.04 24.51 0.30
CA LYS A 49 19.22 24.62 -1.16
C LYS A 49 19.77 23.35 -1.82
N LEU A 50 19.43 22.17 -1.28
CA LEU A 50 19.80 20.92 -1.93
C LEU A 50 19.17 20.81 -3.33
N PRO A 51 19.86 20.16 -4.30
CA PRO A 51 19.31 19.89 -5.62
C PRO A 51 18.00 19.11 -5.53
N ALA A 52 17.05 19.43 -6.42
CA ALA A 52 15.74 18.77 -6.45
C ALA A 52 15.85 17.24 -6.59
N GLN A 53 16.87 16.74 -7.31
CA GLN A 53 17.14 15.30 -7.43
C GLN A 53 17.41 14.63 -6.08
N MET A 54 18.20 15.26 -5.21
CA MET A 54 18.48 14.74 -3.88
C MET A 54 17.25 14.77 -2.99
N LEU A 55 16.39 15.79 -3.15
CA LEU A 55 15.13 15.87 -2.40
C LEU A 55 14.14 14.77 -2.83
N VAL A 56 14.08 14.44 -4.13
CA VAL A 56 13.30 13.29 -4.63
C VAL A 56 13.83 11.99 -4.03
N GLN A 57 15.15 11.78 -4.03
CA GLN A 57 15.76 10.60 -3.42
C GLN A 57 15.45 10.49 -1.92
N PHE A 58 15.53 11.60 -1.19
CA PHE A 58 15.15 11.65 0.23
C PHE A 58 13.67 11.30 0.43
N TYR A 59 12.78 11.89 -0.39
CA TYR A 59 11.35 11.56 -0.35
C TYR A 59 11.11 10.07 -0.57
N THR A 60 11.66 9.48 -1.63
CA THR A 60 11.48 8.07 -1.96
C THR A 60 12.03 7.15 -0.87
N ALA A 61 13.22 7.45 -0.35
CA ALA A 61 13.86 6.63 0.67
C ALA A 61 13.15 6.71 2.04
N ILE A 62 12.66 7.88 2.45
CA ILE A 62 12.23 8.13 3.83
C ILE A 62 10.72 8.30 3.98
N ILE A 63 10.07 9.04 3.08
CA ILE A 63 8.65 9.40 3.20
C ILE A 63 7.80 8.38 2.46
N GLU A 64 8.11 8.13 1.19
CA GLU A 64 7.43 7.14 0.38
C GLU A 64 7.51 5.74 1.00
N SER A 65 8.67 5.35 1.55
CA SER A 65 8.86 4.06 2.23
C SER A 65 7.93 3.90 3.45
N ILE A 66 7.65 4.97 4.18
CA ILE A 66 6.66 4.97 5.27
C ILE A 66 5.26 4.84 4.68
N LEU A 67 4.89 5.68 3.72
CA LEU A 67 3.55 5.70 3.12
C LEU A 67 3.21 4.38 2.41
N THR A 68 4.20 3.69 1.87
CA THR A 68 4.03 2.43 1.13
C THR A 68 4.23 1.18 1.98
N SER A 69 4.47 1.32 3.28
CA SER A 69 4.61 0.20 4.20
C SER A 69 3.32 -0.64 4.23
N SER A 70 3.44 -1.93 3.92
CA SER A 70 2.32 -2.88 3.80
C SER A 70 1.18 -2.40 2.88
N VAL A 71 1.44 -1.50 1.92
CA VAL A 71 0.41 -0.83 1.11
C VAL A 71 -0.49 -1.80 0.35
N THR A 72 0.04 -2.95 -0.05
CA THR A 72 -0.68 -4.01 -0.74
C THR A 72 -1.78 -4.66 0.11
N VAL A 73 -1.69 -4.54 1.43
CA VAL A 73 -2.65 -5.11 2.40
C VAL A 73 -3.85 -4.19 2.59
N TRP A 74 -3.61 -2.89 2.75
CA TRP A 74 -4.63 -1.96 3.25
C TRP A 74 -5.14 -0.96 2.23
N PHE A 75 -4.38 -0.63 1.18
CA PHE A 75 -4.70 0.51 0.32
C PHE A 75 -5.98 0.31 -0.50
N ALA A 76 -6.19 -0.87 -1.08
CA ALA A 76 -7.42 -1.16 -1.82
C ALA A 76 -8.67 -1.08 -0.90
N GLY A 77 -8.53 -1.51 0.36
CA GLY A 77 -9.59 -1.45 1.38
C GLY A 77 -9.78 -0.09 2.04
N ALA A 78 -8.89 0.89 1.78
CA ALA A 78 -8.99 2.21 2.38
C ALA A 78 -10.13 3.04 1.76
N THR A 79 -10.73 3.91 2.58
CA THR A 79 -11.78 4.83 2.11
C THR A 79 -11.20 5.86 1.14
N VAL A 80 -12.06 6.45 0.30
CA VAL A 80 -11.66 7.56 -0.59
C VAL A 80 -11.09 8.72 0.23
N ARG A 81 -11.70 9.03 1.38
CA ARG A 81 -11.22 10.06 2.30
C ARG A 81 -9.80 9.77 2.78
N ASP A 82 -9.51 8.54 3.17
CA ASP A 82 -8.18 8.17 3.66
C ASP A 82 -7.12 8.19 2.55
N LYS A 83 -7.47 7.72 1.35
CA LYS A 83 -6.60 7.83 0.16
C LYS A 83 -6.27 9.29 -0.15
N GLN A 84 -7.27 10.18 -0.07
CA GLN A 84 -7.06 11.63 -0.26
C GLN A 84 -6.18 12.23 0.84
N ARG A 85 -6.36 11.84 2.11
CA ARG A 85 -5.52 12.29 3.23
C ARG A 85 -4.05 11.94 3.00
N LEU A 86 -3.77 10.71 2.54
CA LEU A 86 -2.41 10.27 2.23
C LEU A 86 -1.85 11.00 1.00
N GLN A 87 -2.65 11.18 -0.06
CA GLN A 87 -2.22 11.89 -1.27
C GLN A 87 -1.85 13.36 -0.99
N ARG A 88 -2.44 14.00 0.03
CA ARG A 88 -2.01 15.35 0.46
C ARG A 88 -0.55 15.41 0.87
N ILE A 89 -0.01 14.35 1.48
CA ILE A 89 1.40 14.31 1.87
C ILE A 89 2.29 14.29 0.64
N VAL A 90 1.92 13.50 -0.37
CA VAL A 90 2.62 13.46 -1.67
C VAL A 90 2.59 14.85 -2.30
N ARG A 91 1.42 15.49 -2.40
CA ARG A 91 1.29 16.85 -2.96
C ARG A 91 2.11 17.89 -2.21
N SER A 92 2.11 17.87 -0.88
CA SER A 92 2.97 18.76 -0.10
C SER A 92 4.46 18.50 -0.31
N ALA A 93 4.87 17.27 -0.62
CA ALA A 93 6.24 16.97 -1.01
C ALA A 93 6.56 17.50 -2.41
N GLU A 94 5.64 17.35 -3.37
CA GLU A 94 5.76 17.92 -4.73
C GLU A 94 5.95 19.45 -4.66
N GLU A 95 5.16 20.15 -3.83
CA GLU A 95 5.28 21.60 -3.61
C GLU A 95 6.65 21.99 -3.05
N VAL A 96 7.18 21.24 -2.08
CA VAL A 96 8.49 21.53 -1.47
C VAL A 96 9.64 21.26 -2.45
N ILE A 97 9.51 20.21 -3.26
CA ILE A 97 10.56 19.75 -4.18
C ILE A 97 10.54 20.53 -5.50
N GLY A 98 9.36 20.94 -5.96
CA GLY A 98 9.14 21.52 -7.29
C GLY A 98 9.20 20.49 -8.42
N ARG A 99 8.86 19.22 -8.15
CA ARG A 99 8.80 18.13 -9.14
C ARG A 99 7.59 17.26 -8.89
N SER A 100 7.05 16.69 -9.96
CA SER A 100 6.00 15.68 -9.85
C SER A 100 6.54 14.39 -9.23
N LEU A 101 5.75 13.77 -8.36
CA LEU A 101 6.03 12.50 -7.70
C LEU A 101 4.94 11.48 -8.09
N PRO A 102 5.25 10.17 -8.07
CA PRO A 102 4.25 9.14 -8.30
C PRO A 102 3.08 9.27 -7.34
N SER A 103 1.85 9.13 -7.84
CA SER A 103 0.68 9.14 -6.96
C SER A 103 0.69 7.90 -6.07
N LEU A 104 0.03 7.98 -4.91
CA LEU A 104 -0.05 6.82 -4.03
C LEU A 104 -0.80 5.64 -4.68
N GLN A 105 -1.71 5.93 -5.62
CA GLN A 105 -2.38 4.92 -6.44
C GLN A 105 -1.38 4.20 -7.34
N ASP A 106 -0.49 4.92 -8.02
CA ASP A 106 0.52 4.34 -8.92
C ASP A 106 1.51 3.48 -8.13
N LEU A 107 1.96 3.99 -6.97
CA LEU A 107 2.81 3.25 -6.06
C LEU A 107 2.15 1.96 -5.58
N TYR A 108 0.87 2.03 -5.19
CA TYR A 108 0.11 0.83 -4.83
C TYR A 108 0.03 -0.17 -5.99
N VAL A 109 -0.32 0.27 -7.20
CA VAL A 109 -0.44 -0.60 -8.38
C VAL A 109 0.90 -1.27 -8.71
N ALA A 110 1.99 -0.50 -8.72
CA ALA A 110 3.33 -1.02 -8.97
C ALA A 110 3.74 -2.07 -7.93
N ARG A 111 3.48 -1.82 -6.64
CA ARG A 111 3.80 -2.75 -5.55
C ARG A 111 2.92 -4.00 -5.60
N ALA A 112 1.64 -3.86 -5.89
CA ALA A 112 0.70 -4.97 -5.99
C ALA A 112 1.06 -5.89 -7.16
N ARG A 113 1.33 -5.33 -8.34
CA ARG A 113 1.82 -6.09 -9.51
C ARG A 113 3.14 -6.78 -9.23
N GLY A 114 4.12 -6.06 -8.68
CA GLY A 114 5.43 -6.64 -8.35
C GLY A 114 5.33 -7.79 -7.33
N ARG A 115 4.46 -7.67 -6.31
CA ARG A 115 4.25 -8.74 -5.33
C ARG A 115 3.53 -9.94 -5.97
N ALA A 116 2.46 -9.71 -6.73
CA ALA A 116 1.71 -10.76 -7.40
C ALA A 116 2.56 -11.49 -8.45
N GLY A 117 3.39 -10.77 -9.20
CA GLY A 117 4.34 -11.35 -10.15
C GLY A 117 5.32 -12.30 -9.49
N ARG A 118 5.89 -11.92 -8.32
CA ARG A 118 6.77 -12.83 -7.56
C ARG A 118 6.05 -14.09 -7.06
N ILE A 119 4.81 -13.95 -6.59
CA ILE A 119 4.00 -15.11 -6.14
C ILE A 119 3.68 -16.04 -7.32
N THR A 120 3.36 -15.46 -8.48
CA THR A 120 3.03 -16.23 -9.68
C THR A 120 4.27 -16.92 -10.24
N ALA A 121 5.45 -16.29 -10.14
CA ALA A 121 6.71 -16.84 -10.62
C ALA A 121 7.30 -17.95 -9.71
N ASP A 122 6.80 -18.09 -8.48
CA ASP A 122 7.28 -19.08 -7.51
C ASP A 122 6.22 -20.16 -7.27
N PRO A 123 6.37 -21.35 -7.88
CA PRO A 123 5.45 -22.47 -7.66
C PRO A 123 5.41 -23.00 -6.21
N SER A 124 6.46 -22.75 -5.41
CA SER A 124 6.53 -23.18 -4.01
C SER A 124 5.81 -22.23 -3.06
N HIS A 125 5.44 -21.03 -3.53
CA HIS A 125 4.76 -20.05 -2.71
C HIS A 125 3.36 -20.57 -2.32
N PRO A 126 2.95 -20.50 -1.03
CA PRO A 126 1.68 -21.08 -0.57
C PRO A 126 0.44 -20.47 -1.26
N ALA A 127 0.56 -19.23 -1.74
CA ALA A 127 -0.50 -18.54 -2.47
C ALA A 127 -0.39 -18.63 -4.01
N HIS A 128 0.56 -19.40 -4.56
CA HIS A 128 0.74 -19.55 -6.01
C HIS A 128 -0.57 -19.99 -6.70
N GLY A 129 -1.25 -20.97 -6.11
CA GLY A 129 -2.53 -21.49 -6.61
C GLY A 129 -3.69 -20.48 -6.64
N LEU A 130 -3.52 -19.27 -6.07
CA LEU A 130 -4.52 -18.19 -6.18
C LEU A 130 -4.37 -17.37 -7.47
N PHE A 131 -3.24 -17.50 -8.19
CA PHE A 131 -2.95 -16.81 -9.45
C PHE A 131 -2.98 -17.77 -10.63
N GLN A 132 -4.12 -18.45 -10.83
CA GLN A 132 -4.27 -19.43 -11.91
C GLN A 132 -4.61 -18.75 -13.25
N PRO A 133 -3.88 -19.03 -14.35
CA PRO A 133 -4.28 -18.57 -15.67
C PRO A 133 -5.54 -19.28 -16.18
N LEU A 134 -6.29 -18.60 -17.05
CA LEU A 134 -7.32 -19.21 -17.89
C LEU A 134 -6.67 -20.03 -19.02
N PRO A 135 -7.41 -20.94 -19.69
CA PRO A 135 -6.86 -21.76 -20.78
C PRO A 135 -6.18 -20.96 -21.89
N SER A 136 -6.59 -19.71 -22.13
CA SER A 136 -5.97 -18.82 -23.12
C SER A 136 -4.61 -18.26 -22.70
N GLY A 137 -4.19 -18.42 -21.43
CA GLY A 137 -2.96 -17.87 -20.87
C GLY A 137 -2.93 -16.35 -20.69
N ARG A 138 -3.90 -15.62 -21.27
CA ARG A 138 -3.90 -14.14 -21.30
C ARG A 138 -4.36 -13.49 -20.00
N ARG A 139 -5.18 -14.18 -19.22
CA ARG A 139 -5.84 -13.63 -18.02
C ARG A 139 -5.81 -14.65 -16.91
N LEU A 140 -5.80 -14.15 -15.68
CA LEU A 140 -5.96 -14.93 -14.46
C LEU A 140 -7.44 -15.15 -14.15
N ARG A 141 -7.74 -16.31 -13.56
CA ARG A 141 -9.05 -16.66 -13.04
C ARG A 141 -9.42 -15.70 -11.91
N SER A 142 -10.58 -15.05 -12.04
CA SER A 142 -11.08 -14.13 -11.01
C SER A 142 -11.41 -14.86 -9.72
N ILE A 143 -11.00 -14.30 -8.58
CA ILE A 143 -11.39 -14.81 -7.26
C ILE A 143 -12.80 -14.34 -6.94
N ARG A 144 -13.73 -15.27 -6.69
CA ARG A 144 -15.11 -14.94 -6.34
C ARG A 144 -15.16 -14.36 -4.93
N THR A 145 -15.74 -13.17 -4.79
CA THR A 145 -15.85 -12.48 -3.50
C THR A 145 -17.30 -12.11 -3.19
N ARG A 146 -17.75 -12.32 -1.95
CA ARG A 146 -19.12 -11.98 -1.50
C ARG A 146 -19.24 -10.57 -0.94
N THR A 147 -18.13 -9.97 -0.51
CA THR A 147 -18.11 -8.67 0.17
C THR A 147 -17.09 -7.74 -0.49
N SER A 148 -17.36 -6.44 -0.47
CA SER A 148 -16.39 -5.42 -0.91
C SER A 148 -15.08 -5.50 -0.13
N ARG A 149 -15.16 -5.87 1.16
CA ARG A 149 -14.01 -6.14 2.02
C ARG A 149 -13.08 -7.20 1.43
N HIS A 150 -13.61 -8.38 1.08
CA HIS A 150 -12.81 -9.44 0.48
C HIS A 150 -12.31 -9.03 -0.92
N LYS A 151 -13.17 -8.40 -1.74
CA LYS A 151 -12.79 -7.87 -3.07
C LYS A 151 -11.60 -6.91 -3.00
N ASN A 152 -11.55 -6.09 -1.96
CA ASN A 152 -10.51 -5.07 -1.75
C ASN A 152 -9.32 -5.59 -0.93
N SER A 153 -9.26 -6.89 -0.63
CA SER A 153 -8.05 -7.51 -0.09
C SER A 153 -7.02 -7.75 -1.19
N PHE A 154 -5.80 -8.11 -0.80
CA PHE A 154 -4.67 -8.22 -1.73
C PHE A 154 -4.95 -9.13 -2.95
N PHE A 155 -5.36 -10.38 -2.75
CA PHE A 155 -5.41 -11.35 -3.85
C PHE A 155 -6.44 -11.01 -4.93
N PRO A 156 -7.74 -10.76 -4.62
CA PRO A 156 -8.72 -10.44 -5.65
C PRO A 156 -8.39 -9.13 -6.35
N SER A 157 -7.88 -8.14 -5.61
CA SER A 157 -7.48 -6.86 -6.18
C SER A 157 -6.26 -6.99 -7.10
N ALA A 158 -5.24 -7.75 -6.70
CA ALA A 158 -4.06 -8.00 -7.53
C ALA A 158 -4.39 -8.78 -8.81
N VAL A 159 -5.25 -9.81 -8.73
CA VAL A 159 -5.77 -10.52 -9.91
C VAL A 159 -6.48 -9.55 -10.85
N GLY A 160 -7.29 -8.63 -10.31
CA GLY A 160 -7.92 -7.57 -11.08
C GLY A 160 -6.91 -6.69 -11.81
N LEU A 161 -5.90 -6.19 -11.10
CA LEU A 161 -4.85 -5.32 -11.66
C LEU A 161 -3.99 -5.98 -12.74
N LEU A 162 -3.77 -7.29 -12.64
CA LEU A 162 -3.03 -8.07 -13.64
C LEU A 162 -3.89 -8.36 -14.88
N ASN A 163 -5.20 -8.53 -14.70
CA ASN A 163 -6.13 -8.75 -15.80
C ASN A 163 -6.46 -7.51 -16.65
N THR A 164 -6.16 -6.32 -16.14
CA THR A 164 -6.35 -5.04 -16.84
C THR A 164 -5.03 -4.51 -17.43
N SER A 165 -3.99 -5.34 -17.46
CA SER A 165 -2.68 -4.99 -18.05
C SER A 165 -2.67 -5.29 -19.54
#